data_AF-A0A8T4D2E2-F1
#
_entry.id   AF-A0A8T4D2E2-F1
#
_cell.length_a   1.000
_cell.length_b   1.000
_cell.length_c   1.000
_cell.angle_alpha   90.00
_cell.angle_beta   90.00
_cell.angle_gamma   90.00
#
_symmetry.space_group_name_H-M   'P 1'
#
loop_
_entity.id
_entity.type
_entity.pdbx_description
1 polymer ?
#
loop_
_entity_poly.entity_id
_entity_poly.type
_entity_poly.pdbx_seq_one_letter_code
_entity_poly.pdbx_strand_id
1 'polypeptide(L)'
;MVPVFNLKDTIVEALNALGGSGTATEVRDYIKSKYGKDWKDIEKIMDDLCQESESSFFLPEDRVLTKIGQGKYSLRETVPELPEADVESRKALSDFGIERKVFSFRGAEEILQRKGQLSTILQAASLTDLSSTDTHGKIQHFLHKNMWDVEVSLFPVATYKLDAFKEKTAIEIERSLIDAVHRSLFRCLWAYAKKQLDVLVFIVPTYKEPKFEQVKRDLQEFKAIIPYAVYLVGVTPLSANQT
;
A
#
# COMPACT_ATOMS: atom_id res chain seq x y z
N MET A 1 -18.89 22.28 28.67
CA MET A 1 -18.79 21.52 27.40
C MET A 1 -17.31 21.46 27.05
N VAL A 2 -16.69 20.29 27.20
CA VAL A 2 -15.27 20.11 26.81
C VAL A 2 -15.28 19.87 25.30
N PRO A 3 -14.62 20.70 24.47
CA PRO A 3 -14.57 20.43 23.05
C PRO A 3 -13.88 19.08 22.84
N VAL A 4 -14.46 18.24 21.99
CA VAL A 4 -13.80 17.00 21.55
C VAL A 4 -12.57 17.44 20.75
N PHE A 5 -11.40 17.34 21.38
CA PHE A 5 -10.14 17.79 20.81
C PHE A 5 -9.67 16.78 19.77
N ASN A 6 -9.78 17.14 18.49
CA ASN A 6 -9.20 16.38 17.39
C ASN A 6 -7.80 16.93 17.08
N LEU A 7 -6.78 16.13 17.37
CA LEU A 7 -5.37 16.49 17.16
C LEU A 7 -5.06 16.76 15.68
N LYS A 8 -5.75 16.11 14.73
CA LYS A 8 -5.57 16.38 13.29
C LYS A 8 -6.03 17.79 12.91
N ASP A 9 -7.23 18.17 13.32
CA ASP A 9 -7.79 19.50 13.03
C ASP A 9 -6.94 20.60 13.67
N THR A 10 -6.40 20.32 14.86
CA THR A 10 -5.52 21.24 15.58
C THR A 10 -4.17 21.43 14.86
N ILE A 11 -3.62 20.37 14.26
CA ILE A 11 -2.39 20.45 13.44
C ILE A 11 -2.65 21.29 12.18
N VAL A 12 -3.77 21.08 11.50
CA VAL A 12 -4.14 21.86 10.30
C VAL A 12 -4.30 23.34 10.64
N GLU A 13 -4.96 23.65 11.75
CA GLU A 13 -5.11 25.01 12.26
C GLU A 13 -3.75 25.66 12.58
N ALA A 14 -2.83 24.92 13.20
CA ALA A 14 -1.49 25.38 13.49
C ALA A 14 -0.69 25.69 12.22
N LEU A 15 -0.73 24.82 11.21
CA LEU A 15 -0.02 25.03 9.94
C LEU A 15 -0.58 26.23 9.17
N ASN A 16 -1.90 26.43 9.17
CA ASN A 16 -2.52 27.61 8.56
C ASN A 16 -2.08 28.91 9.26
N ALA A 17 -2.00 28.90 10.60
CA ALA A 17 -1.52 30.06 11.36
C ALA A 17 -0.03 30.36 11.14
N LEU A 18 0.77 29.36 10.75
CA LEU A 18 2.18 29.48 10.42
C LEU A 18 2.44 29.85 8.93
N GLY A 19 1.40 30.20 8.17
CA GLY A 19 1.53 30.58 6.76
C GLY A 19 1.59 29.39 5.81
N GLY A 20 0.95 28.28 6.17
CA GLY A 20 0.81 27.08 5.34
C GLY A 20 1.95 26.06 5.49
N SER A 21 3.01 26.38 6.24
CA SER A 21 4.09 25.44 6.54
C SER A 21 4.72 25.65 7.91
N GLY A 22 5.26 24.60 8.51
CA GLY A 22 5.92 24.67 9.83
C GLY A 22 6.63 23.38 10.21
N THR A 23 7.56 23.47 11.15
CA THR A 23 8.23 22.33 11.80
C THR A 23 7.36 21.72 12.89
N ALA A 24 7.65 20.48 13.29
CA ALA A 24 6.93 19.82 14.38
C ALA A 24 7.05 20.58 15.71
N THR A 25 8.18 21.24 15.96
CA THR A 25 8.38 22.10 17.14
C THR A 25 7.51 23.34 17.07
N GLU A 26 7.46 24.03 15.93
CA GLU A 26 6.60 25.23 15.76
C GLU A 26 5.11 24.89 15.91
N VAL A 27 4.67 23.75 15.35
CA VAL A 27 3.30 23.24 15.52
C VAL A 27 3.03 22.87 16.98
N ARG A 28 3.96 22.18 17.66
CA ARG A 28 3.83 21.83 19.08
C ARG A 28 3.74 23.07 19.96
N ASP A 29 4.58 24.08 19.72
CA ASP A 29 4.59 25.32 20.48
C ASP A 29 3.33 26.14 20.24
N TYR A 30 2.81 26.18 19.00
CA TYR A 30 1.52 26.78 18.70
C TYR A 30 0.39 26.10 19.48
N ILE A 31 0.28 24.77 19.39
CA ILE A 31 -0.76 23.99 20.08
C ILE A 31 -0.66 24.17 21.59
N LYS A 32 0.56 24.15 22.15
CA LYS A 32 0.80 24.35 23.58
C LYS A 32 0.42 25.74 24.04
N SER A 33 0.76 26.79 23.28
CA SER A 33 0.40 28.17 23.62
C SER A 33 -1.11 28.41 23.58
N LYS A 34 -1.81 27.77 22.64
CA LYS A 34 -3.25 27.98 22.41
C LYS A 34 -4.16 27.12 23.28
N TYR A 35 -3.77 25.87 23.54
CA TYR A 35 -4.62 24.89 24.23
C TYR A 35 -4.03 24.35 25.54
N GLY A 36 -2.80 24.77 25.91
CA GLY A 36 -2.14 24.36 27.15
C GLY A 36 -1.80 22.86 27.21
N LYS A 37 -1.87 22.15 26.07
CA LYS A 37 -1.63 20.71 25.98
C LYS A 37 -0.36 20.44 25.19
N ASP A 38 0.44 19.51 25.72
CA ASP A 38 1.65 19.01 25.08
C ASP A 38 1.40 17.56 24.63
N TRP A 39 1.30 17.36 23.32
CA TRP A 39 0.98 16.07 22.75
C TRP A 39 2.24 15.38 22.24
N LYS A 40 2.49 14.18 22.78
CA LYS A 40 3.70 13.39 22.49
C LYS A 40 3.77 12.88 21.05
N ASP A 41 2.64 12.69 20.39
CA ASP A 41 2.56 12.04 19.07
C ASP A 41 2.37 13.02 17.90
N ILE A 42 2.62 14.33 18.11
CA ILE A 42 2.47 15.36 17.06
C ILE A 42 3.31 15.03 15.83
N GLU A 43 4.57 14.65 16.02
CA GLU A 43 5.52 14.34 14.94
C GLU A 43 5.01 13.20 14.05
N LYS A 44 4.45 12.16 14.65
CA LYS A 44 3.93 10.99 13.93
C LYS A 44 2.68 11.34 13.11
N ILE A 45 1.79 12.15 13.67
CA ILE A 45 0.54 12.53 12.98
C ILE A 45 0.81 13.59 11.90
N MET A 46 1.82 14.44 12.08
CA MET A 46 2.27 15.36 11.02
C MET A 46 2.90 14.61 9.85
N ASP A 47 3.66 13.54 10.11
CA ASP A 47 4.22 12.65 9.08
C ASP A 47 3.10 11.99 8.25
N ASP A 48 2.01 11.58 8.91
CA ASP A 48 0.84 11.01 8.23
C ASP A 48 0.03 12.05 7.42
N LEU A 49 0.10 13.35 7.77
CA LEU A 49 -0.75 14.41 7.20
C LEU A 49 -0.08 15.29 6.13
N CYS A 50 1.26 15.37 6.10
CA CYS A 50 1.97 16.37 5.29
C CYS A 50 2.95 15.74 4.27
N GLN A 51 3.14 16.41 3.13
CA GLN A 51 4.31 16.16 2.29
C GLN A 51 5.45 17.09 2.74
N GLU A 52 6.69 16.60 2.62
CA GLU A 52 7.88 17.40 2.90
C GLU A 52 7.95 18.57 1.91
N SER A 53 8.12 19.79 2.44
CA SER A 53 8.30 20.99 1.62
C SER A 53 9.57 20.90 0.78
N GLU A 54 9.51 21.38 -0.48
CA GLU A 54 10.68 21.54 -1.37
C GLU A 54 11.80 22.42 -0.79
N SER A 55 11.55 23.10 0.35
CA SER A 55 12.54 23.89 1.09
C SER A 55 13.45 23.08 2.02
N SER A 56 13.40 21.74 2.01
CA SER A 56 14.31 20.91 2.81
C SER A 56 15.73 20.91 2.22
N PHE A 57 16.67 21.57 2.91
CA PHE A 57 18.06 21.78 2.51
C PHE A 57 18.94 20.51 2.39
N PHE A 58 18.37 19.30 2.37
CA PHE A 58 19.13 18.03 2.39
C PHE A 58 18.89 17.20 1.13
N LEU A 59 19.98 16.80 0.48
CA LEU A 59 19.97 15.86 -0.66
C LEU A 59 19.39 14.51 -0.23
N PRO A 60 18.62 13.80 -1.09
CA PRO A 60 17.96 12.53 -0.75
C PRO A 60 18.88 11.43 -0.21
N GLU A 61 20.15 11.49 -0.59
CA GLU A 61 21.20 10.50 -0.30
C GLU A 61 21.86 10.68 1.07
N ASP A 62 21.69 11.84 1.73
CA ASP A 62 22.24 12.13 3.06
C ASP A 62 21.26 11.83 4.22
N ARG A 63 20.09 11.25 3.93
CA ARG A 63 18.94 11.17 4.87
C ARG A 63 18.86 9.92 5.74
N VAL A 64 19.88 9.07 5.80
CA VAL A 64 19.76 7.73 6.43
C VAL A 64 19.94 7.73 7.95
N LEU A 65 20.36 8.82 8.62
CA LEU A 65 20.54 8.81 10.09
C LEU A 65 20.02 10.03 10.88
N THR A 66 19.24 10.93 10.29
CA THR A 66 18.58 12.03 11.02
C THR A 66 17.08 11.82 11.07
N LYS A 67 16.66 10.78 11.80
CA LYS A 67 15.27 10.66 12.26
C LYS A 67 15.04 11.64 13.41
N ILE A 68 13.89 12.31 13.37
CA ILE A 68 13.23 13.09 14.43
C ILE A 68 13.57 14.59 14.40
N GLY A 69 12.66 15.38 13.80
CA GLY A 69 12.36 16.74 14.30
C GLY A 69 12.78 17.97 13.50
N GLN A 70 13.32 17.86 12.27
CA GLN A 70 13.90 19.03 11.57
C GLN A 70 13.30 19.38 10.19
N GLY A 71 12.32 18.62 9.68
CA GLY A 71 11.65 18.93 8.41
C GLY A 71 10.58 20.03 8.54
N LYS A 72 10.45 20.90 7.53
CA LYS A 72 9.29 21.79 7.35
C LYS A 72 8.20 21.06 6.56
N TYR A 73 6.99 21.02 7.12
CA TYR A 73 5.83 20.34 6.57
C TYR A 73 4.86 21.35 5.94
N SER A 74 4.22 21.02 4.82
CA SER A 74 3.18 21.85 4.19
C SER A 74 1.88 21.06 3.93
N LEU A 75 0.74 21.76 3.96
CA LEU A 75 -0.57 21.18 3.63
C LEU A 75 -0.66 20.86 2.12
N ARG A 76 -1.31 19.74 1.77
CA ARG A 76 -1.51 19.35 0.36
C ARG A 76 -2.39 20.37 -0.35
N GLU A 77 -1.97 20.82 -1.53
CA GLU A 77 -2.90 21.43 -2.48
C GLU A 77 -3.92 20.37 -2.92
N THR A 78 -5.19 20.73 -2.85
CA THR A 78 -6.30 19.89 -3.30
C THR A 78 -6.16 19.65 -4.81
N VAL A 79 -5.72 18.44 -5.17
CA VAL A 79 -5.76 17.94 -6.54
C VAL A 79 -7.23 17.95 -7.01
N PRO A 80 -7.54 18.40 -8.24
CA PRO A 80 -8.90 18.42 -8.75
C PRO A 80 -9.53 17.02 -8.68
N GLU A 81 -10.73 16.93 -8.13
CA GLU A 81 -11.54 15.72 -8.16
C GLU A 81 -11.72 15.26 -9.60
N LEU A 82 -11.19 14.07 -9.92
CA LEU A 82 -11.58 13.37 -11.13
C LEU A 82 -13.04 12.93 -10.95
N PRO A 83 -13.88 13.04 -12.01
CA PRO A 83 -15.30 12.81 -11.91
C PRO A 83 -15.58 11.40 -11.39
N GLU A 84 -16.47 11.32 -10.40
CA GLU A 84 -17.01 10.07 -9.89
C GLU A 84 -17.60 9.28 -11.06
N ALA A 85 -16.92 8.22 -11.46
CA ALA A 85 -17.48 7.29 -12.42
C ALA A 85 -18.51 6.44 -11.69
N ASP A 86 -19.76 6.60 -12.10
CA ASP A 86 -20.94 5.84 -11.69
C ASP A 86 -20.61 4.35 -11.49
N VAL A 87 -20.98 3.86 -10.32
CA VAL A 87 -20.94 2.45 -9.94
C VAL A 87 -22.13 1.73 -10.60
N GLU A 88 -22.17 1.72 -11.93
CA GLU A 88 -23.18 0.97 -12.69
C GLU A 88 -22.61 0.46 -14.02
N SER A 89 -21.89 -0.67 -13.95
CA SER A 89 -22.05 -1.79 -14.88
C SER A 89 -21.01 -2.85 -14.56
N ARG A 90 -21.47 -4.04 -14.17
CA ARG A 90 -20.66 -5.26 -14.17
C ARG A 90 -20.38 -5.64 -15.63
N LYS A 91 -19.40 -4.98 -16.26
CA LYS A 91 -18.81 -5.49 -17.51
C LYS A 91 -18.01 -6.75 -17.19
N ALA A 92 -18.07 -7.73 -18.09
CA ALA A 92 -17.23 -8.90 -17.97
C ALA A 92 -15.76 -8.46 -18.11
N LEU A 93 -14.87 -9.00 -17.27
CA LEU A 93 -13.45 -8.62 -17.27
C LEU A 93 -12.75 -8.88 -18.62
N SER A 94 -13.36 -9.69 -19.49
CA SER A 94 -12.97 -9.91 -20.89
C SER A 94 -13.04 -8.65 -21.76
N ASP A 95 -13.90 -7.69 -21.42
CA ASP A 95 -14.18 -6.52 -22.26
C ASP A 95 -13.07 -5.47 -22.19
N PHE A 96 -12.08 -5.65 -21.31
CA PHE A 96 -10.90 -4.81 -21.20
C PHE A 96 -9.71 -5.30 -22.03
N GLY A 97 -9.84 -6.42 -22.75
CA GLY A 97 -8.82 -6.91 -23.69
C GLY A 97 -7.48 -7.30 -23.07
N ILE A 98 -7.36 -7.38 -21.75
CA ILE A 98 -6.12 -7.81 -21.06
C ILE A 98 -6.21 -9.31 -20.83
N GLU A 99 -5.41 -10.09 -21.56
CA GLU A 99 -5.20 -11.51 -21.28
C GLU A 99 -4.48 -11.64 -19.93
N ARG A 100 -5.25 -11.65 -18.83
CA ARG A 100 -4.69 -11.70 -17.46
C ARG A 100 -4.22 -13.12 -17.16
N LYS A 101 -2.91 -13.29 -17.01
CA LYS A 101 -2.34 -14.53 -16.50
C LYS A 101 -2.64 -14.65 -15.02
N VAL A 102 -3.45 -15.63 -14.63
CA VAL A 102 -3.74 -15.93 -13.22
C VAL A 102 -3.38 -17.38 -12.90
N PHE A 103 -3.02 -17.64 -11.67
CA PHE A 103 -2.77 -18.99 -11.17
C PHE A 103 -3.27 -19.13 -9.73
N SER A 104 -4.15 -20.10 -9.52
CA SER A 104 -4.71 -20.44 -8.21
C SER A 104 -3.96 -21.64 -7.62
N PHE A 105 -3.25 -21.41 -6.51
CA PHE A 105 -2.56 -22.45 -5.76
C PHE A 105 -3.38 -22.80 -4.51
N ARG A 106 -3.69 -24.09 -4.34
CA ARG A 106 -4.49 -24.63 -3.21
C ARG A 106 -5.87 -23.97 -3.05
N GLY A 107 -6.55 -23.70 -4.17
CA GLY A 107 -7.93 -23.19 -4.16
C GLY A 107 -8.05 -21.73 -3.70
N ALA A 108 -7.01 -20.92 -3.95
CA ALA A 108 -6.98 -19.52 -3.54
C ALA A 108 -8.09 -18.69 -4.19
N GLU A 109 -8.36 -18.92 -5.46
CA GLU A 109 -9.41 -18.21 -6.21
C GLU A 109 -10.78 -18.40 -5.56
N GLU A 110 -11.15 -19.63 -5.23
CA GLU A 110 -12.44 -19.96 -4.61
C GLU A 110 -12.57 -19.33 -3.22
N ILE A 111 -11.47 -19.24 -2.46
CA ILE A 111 -11.45 -18.52 -1.18
C ILE A 111 -11.69 -17.03 -1.42
N LEU A 112 -11.00 -16.41 -2.37
CA LEU A 112 -11.15 -14.99 -2.69
C LEU A 112 -12.54 -14.64 -3.24
N GLN A 113 -13.13 -15.53 -4.04
CA GLN A 113 -14.51 -15.38 -4.52
C GLN A 113 -15.50 -15.40 -3.37
N ARG A 114 -15.39 -16.39 -2.46
CA ARG A 114 -16.28 -16.46 -1.27
C ARG A 114 -16.15 -15.25 -0.35
N LYS A 115 -14.95 -14.66 -0.27
CA LYS A 115 -14.71 -13.41 0.48
C LYS A 115 -15.18 -12.16 -0.25
N GLY A 116 -15.61 -12.25 -1.51
CA GLY A 116 -15.96 -11.08 -2.32
C GLY A 116 -14.77 -10.18 -2.65
N GLN A 117 -13.54 -10.69 -2.57
CA GLN A 117 -12.31 -9.92 -2.72
C GLN A 117 -11.67 -10.04 -4.11
N LEU A 118 -12.02 -11.09 -4.87
CA LEU A 118 -11.37 -11.41 -6.15
C LEU A 118 -11.49 -10.27 -7.17
N SER A 119 -12.68 -9.70 -7.35
CA SER A 119 -12.92 -8.63 -8.33
C SER A 119 -12.07 -7.39 -8.03
N THR A 120 -11.98 -6.98 -6.77
CA THR A 120 -11.15 -5.84 -6.33
C THR A 120 -9.67 -6.11 -6.61
N ILE A 121 -9.16 -7.31 -6.28
CA ILE A 121 -7.77 -7.69 -6.54
C ILE A 121 -7.45 -7.62 -8.04
N LEU A 122 -8.33 -8.19 -8.86
CA LEU A 122 -8.16 -8.19 -10.31
C LEU A 122 -8.23 -6.76 -10.88
N GLN A 123 -9.13 -5.91 -10.39
CA GLN A 123 -9.20 -4.51 -10.79
C GLN A 123 -7.91 -3.76 -10.41
N ALA A 124 -7.42 -3.95 -9.18
CA ALA A 124 -6.19 -3.34 -8.70
C ALA A 124 -5.00 -3.70 -9.59
N ALA A 125 -4.83 -4.99 -9.94
CA ALA A 125 -3.77 -5.47 -10.82
C ALA A 125 -3.85 -4.90 -12.26
N SER A 126 -5.00 -4.38 -12.68
CA SER A 126 -5.18 -3.80 -14.02
C SER A 126 -4.93 -2.32 -14.14
N LEU A 127 -4.69 -1.65 -13.01
CA LEU A 127 -4.42 -0.21 -12.98
C LEU A 127 -3.06 0.16 -13.57
N THR A 128 -2.21 -0.84 -13.80
CA THR A 128 -0.81 -0.60 -14.16
C THR A 128 -0.18 -1.83 -14.79
N ASP A 129 1.02 -1.65 -15.35
CA ASP A 129 1.93 -2.67 -15.86
C ASP A 129 3.13 -2.96 -14.94
N LEU A 130 3.18 -2.34 -13.74
CA LEU A 130 4.30 -2.40 -12.80
C LEU A 130 5.65 -1.88 -13.36
N SER A 131 5.63 -1.01 -14.39
CA SER A 131 6.84 -0.49 -15.03
C SER A 131 7.65 0.49 -14.16
N SER A 132 7.01 1.41 -13.43
CA SER A 132 7.66 2.50 -12.67
C SER A 132 7.22 2.53 -11.19
N THR A 133 7.94 3.16 -10.26
CA THR A 133 7.56 3.16 -8.82
C THR A 133 6.17 3.75 -8.54
N ASP A 134 5.75 4.75 -9.31
CA ASP A 134 4.40 5.34 -9.29
C ASP A 134 3.27 4.30 -9.47
N THR A 135 3.56 3.17 -10.12
CA THR A 135 2.60 2.08 -10.32
C THR A 135 2.21 1.35 -9.04
N HIS A 136 3.13 1.26 -8.07
CA HIS A 136 2.88 0.59 -6.79
C HIS A 136 1.94 1.44 -5.92
N GLY A 137 2.19 2.74 -5.83
CA GLY A 137 1.32 3.68 -5.12
C GLY A 137 -0.10 3.75 -5.67
N LYS A 138 -0.29 3.60 -6.99
CA LYS A 138 -1.62 3.52 -7.62
C LYS A 138 -2.43 2.32 -7.15
N ILE A 139 -1.81 1.15 -7.07
CA ILE A 139 -2.47 -0.07 -6.59
C ILE A 139 -2.81 0.08 -5.11
N GLN A 140 -1.86 0.53 -4.27
CA GLN A 140 -2.11 0.73 -2.84
C GLN A 140 -3.23 1.74 -2.58
N HIS A 141 -3.23 2.88 -3.29
CA HIS A 141 -4.29 3.88 -3.17
C HIS A 141 -5.67 3.32 -3.53
N PHE A 142 -5.75 2.55 -4.61
CA PHE A 142 -6.99 1.86 -4.99
C PHE A 142 -7.45 0.87 -3.92
N LEU A 143 -6.54 0.05 -3.39
CA LEU A 143 -6.86 -0.92 -2.34
C LEU A 143 -7.34 -0.21 -1.07
N HIS A 144 -6.69 0.87 -0.65
CA HIS A 144 -7.11 1.69 0.49
C HIS A 144 -8.52 2.26 0.31
N LYS A 145 -8.84 2.81 -0.88
CA LYS A 145 -10.21 3.25 -1.21
C LYS A 145 -11.25 2.14 -1.15
N ASN A 146 -10.83 0.88 -1.32
CA ASN A 146 -11.67 -0.32 -1.22
C ASN A 146 -11.62 -0.98 0.18
N MET A 147 -11.29 -0.19 1.21
CA MET A 147 -11.28 -0.63 2.62
C MET A 147 -10.29 -1.78 2.87
N TRP A 148 -9.13 -1.73 2.22
CA TRP A 148 -7.97 -2.55 2.60
C TRP A 148 -7.04 -1.73 3.48
N ASP A 149 -6.48 -2.36 4.50
CA ASP A 149 -5.40 -1.77 5.28
C ASP A 149 -4.13 -1.88 4.43
N VAL A 150 -3.43 -0.77 4.19
CA VAL A 150 -2.18 -0.74 3.42
C VAL A 150 -0.98 -0.58 4.34
N GLU A 151 0.21 -1.04 3.91
CA GLU A 151 1.45 -0.88 4.67
C GLU A 151 1.37 -1.48 6.09
N VAL A 152 0.81 -2.69 6.19
CA VAL A 152 0.41 -3.33 7.47
C VAL A 152 1.52 -4.19 8.05
N SER A 153 1.88 -3.93 9.31
CA SER A 153 2.77 -4.79 10.08
C SER A 153 1.99 -5.92 10.78
N LEU A 154 1.84 -7.07 10.11
CA LEU A 154 1.30 -8.27 10.75
C LEU A 154 2.33 -9.05 11.56
N PHE A 155 3.62 -8.83 11.28
CA PHE A 155 4.71 -9.60 11.84
C PHE A 155 5.40 -8.80 12.95
N PRO A 156 5.89 -9.45 14.02
CA PRO A 156 6.73 -8.81 15.04
C PRO A 156 8.15 -8.53 14.51
N VAL A 157 8.28 -8.17 13.23
CA VAL A 157 9.50 -7.76 12.57
C VAL A 157 9.30 -6.29 12.22
N ALA A 158 9.94 -5.41 12.98
CA ALA A 158 9.63 -3.97 13.02
C ALA A 158 9.78 -3.23 11.67
N THR A 159 10.40 -3.84 10.67
CA THR A 159 10.71 -3.20 9.39
C THR A 159 9.89 -3.70 8.22
N TYR A 160 9.14 -4.80 8.37
CA TYR A 160 8.37 -5.35 7.26
C TYR A 160 6.89 -4.99 7.37
N LYS A 161 6.35 -4.58 6.22
CA LYS A 161 4.97 -4.22 6.02
C LYS A 161 4.47 -4.96 4.79
N LEU A 162 3.26 -5.49 4.89
CA LEU A 162 2.53 -6.00 3.74
C LEU A 162 2.01 -4.82 2.92
N ASP A 163 1.97 -4.97 1.61
CA ASP A 163 1.44 -3.90 0.75
C ASP A 163 -0.03 -3.64 1.02
N ALA A 164 -0.83 -4.71 1.20
CA ALA A 164 -2.18 -4.58 1.70
C ALA A 164 -2.66 -5.84 2.45
N PHE A 165 -3.64 -5.64 3.33
CA PHE A 165 -4.25 -6.70 4.12
C PHE A 165 -5.75 -6.45 4.34
N LYS A 166 -6.55 -7.50 4.25
CA LYS A 166 -7.98 -7.46 4.58
C LYS A 166 -8.48 -8.85 4.93
N GLU A 167 -9.08 -9.00 6.11
CA GLU A 167 -9.77 -10.23 6.53
C GLU A 167 -8.94 -11.51 6.31
N LYS A 168 -7.66 -11.51 6.72
CA LYS A 168 -6.71 -12.63 6.52
C LYS A 168 -6.29 -12.89 5.07
N THR A 169 -6.51 -11.94 4.17
CA THR A 169 -5.93 -11.95 2.83
C THR A 169 -4.81 -10.92 2.80
N ALA A 170 -3.59 -11.34 2.46
CA ALA A 170 -2.45 -10.46 2.25
C ALA A 170 -2.21 -10.26 0.76
N ILE A 171 -1.80 -9.06 0.35
CA ILE A 171 -1.36 -8.73 -1.01
C ILE A 171 0.09 -8.25 -0.95
N GLU A 172 0.91 -8.78 -1.86
CA GLU A 172 2.27 -8.33 -2.16
C GLU A 172 2.35 -7.96 -3.65
N ILE A 173 2.79 -6.74 -3.93
CA ILE A 173 2.97 -6.15 -5.24
C ILE A 173 4.47 -6.20 -5.55
N GLU A 174 4.88 -7.25 -6.24
CA GLU A 174 6.30 -7.58 -6.35
C GLU A 174 6.88 -7.23 -7.72
N ARG A 175 7.92 -6.40 -7.69
CA ARG A 175 8.60 -5.82 -8.85
C ARG A 175 10.13 -5.94 -8.81
N SER A 176 10.63 -6.57 -7.75
CA SER A 176 12.04 -6.63 -7.41
C SER A 176 12.67 -7.89 -8.00
N LEU A 177 13.51 -8.60 -7.25
CA LEU A 177 14.03 -9.91 -7.63
C LEU A 177 13.13 -11.02 -7.07
N ILE A 178 13.29 -12.24 -7.58
CA ILE A 178 12.56 -13.42 -7.11
C ILE A 178 12.78 -13.70 -5.61
N ASP A 179 13.90 -13.23 -5.05
CA ASP A 179 14.20 -13.36 -3.63
C ASP A 179 13.20 -12.62 -2.72
N ALA A 180 12.56 -11.55 -3.20
CA ALA A 180 11.52 -10.81 -2.48
C ALA A 180 10.27 -11.68 -2.33
N VAL A 181 9.86 -12.34 -3.41
CA VAL A 181 8.77 -13.32 -3.42
C VAL A 181 9.05 -14.45 -2.42
N HIS A 182 10.26 -15.01 -2.43
CA HIS A 182 10.64 -16.07 -1.48
C HIS A 182 10.61 -15.60 -0.02
N ARG A 183 11.10 -14.38 0.26
CA ARG A 183 11.01 -13.78 1.59
C ARG A 183 9.55 -13.61 2.03
N SER A 184 8.68 -13.12 1.16
CA SER A 184 7.25 -12.93 1.49
C SER A 184 6.54 -14.27 1.71
N LEU A 185 6.85 -15.30 0.92
CA LEU A 185 6.41 -16.68 1.18
C LEU A 185 6.88 -17.18 2.56
N PHE A 186 8.15 -16.99 2.89
CA PHE A 186 8.69 -17.44 4.17
C PHE A 186 8.06 -16.72 5.36
N ARG A 187 7.89 -15.40 5.28
CA ARG A 187 7.21 -14.60 6.32
C ARG A 187 5.78 -15.07 6.52
N CYS A 188 5.05 -15.34 5.44
CA CYS A 188 3.66 -15.79 5.49
C CYS A 188 3.46 -17.17 6.15
N LEU A 189 4.51 -18.00 6.27
CA LEU A 189 4.45 -19.23 7.08
C LEU A 189 4.09 -18.92 8.54
N TRP A 190 4.64 -17.83 9.08
CA TRP A 190 4.36 -17.40 10.46
C TRP A 190 2.91 -16.95 10.63
N ALA A 191 2.42 -16.08 9.74
CA ALA A 191 1.04 -15.59 9.80
C ALA A 191 0.04 -16.74 9.65
N TYR A 192 0.33 -17.70 8.76
CA TYR A 192 -0.47 -18.91 8.62
C TYR A 192 -0.46 -19.77 9.90
N ALA A 193 0.72 -20.02 10.50
CA ALA A 193 0.84 -20.79 11.74
C ALA A 193 0.06 -20.14 12.91
N LYS A 194 -0.09 -18.82 12.90
CA LYS A 194 -0.90 -18.05 13.86
C LYS A 194 -2.38 -17.91 13.46
N LYS A 195 -2.81 -18.56 12.38
CA LYS A 195 -4.19 -18.48 11.82
C LYS A 195 -4.61 -17.06 11.44
N GLN A 196 -3.65 -16.21 11.05
CA GLN A 196 -3.85 -14.82 10.64
C GLN A 196 -3.87 -14.64 9.12
N LEU A 197 -3.56 -15.70 8.36
CA LEU A 197 -3.52 -15.69 6.90
C LEU A 197 -4.31 -16.89 6.36
N ASP A 198 -5.23 -16.62 5.44
CA ASP A 198 -5.96 -17.62 4.66
C ASP A 198 -5.42 -17.68 3.22
N VAL A 199 -5.14 -16.51 2.63
CA VAL A 199 -4.67 -16.38 1.24
C VAL A 199 -3.58 -15.32 1.16
N LEU A 200 -2.48 -15.65 0.47
CA LEU A 200 -1.49 -14.69 0.00
C LEU A 200 -1.73 -14.39 -1.48
N VAL A 201 -1.74 -13.13 -1.87
CA VAL A 201 -1.88 -12.70 -3.25
C VAL A 201 -0.57 -12.07 -3.71
N PHE A 202 -0.07 -12.50 -4.86
CA PHE A 202 1.04 -11.86 -5.53
C PHE A 202 0.55 -11.16 -6.79
N ILE A 203 0.89 -9.89 -6.96
CA ILE A 203 0.73 -9.15 -8.21
C ILE A 203 2.14 -8.93 -8.77
N VAL A 204 2.45 -9.59 -9.89
CA VAL A 204 3.80 -9.64 -10.46
C VAL A 204 3.80 -9.35 -11.96
N PRO A 205 4.90 -8.84 -12.53
CA PRO A 205 5.02 -8.68 -13.97
C PRO A 205 5.10 -10.03 -14.70
N THR A 206 4.59 -10.07 -15.93
CA THR A 206 4.75 -11.23 -16.83
C THR A 206 6.03 -11.17 -17.66
N TYR A 207 6.67 -10.01 -17.76
CA TYR A 207 7.71 -9.70 -18.75
C TYR A 207 9.10 -9.47 -18.14
N LYS A 208 9.18 -9.11 -16.85
CA LYS A 208 10.44 -8.88 -16.12
C LYS A 208 10.42 -9.60 -14.77
N GLU A 209 11.56 -9.65 -14.09
CA GLU A 209 11.64 -10.26 -12.76
C GLU A 209 10.83 -9.46 -11.72
N PRO A 210 10.17 -10.13 -10.74
CA PRO A 210 9.94 -11.57 -10.67
C PRO A 210 8.88 -11.99 -11.70
N LYS A 211 9.25 -12.88 -12.65
CA LYS A 211 8.34 -13.25 -13.73
C LYS A 211 7.25 -14.18 -13.21
N PHE A 212 6.01 -13.92 -13.61
CA PHE A 212 4.84 -14.78 -13.31
C PHE A 212 5.13 -16.29 -13.41
N GLU A 213 5.72 -16.76 -14.52
CA GLU A 213 5.98 -18.20 -14.70
C GLU A 213 7.03 -18.75 -13.74
N GLN A 214 8.01 -17.93 -13.30
CA GLN A 214 8.99 -18.34 -12.30
C GLN A 214 8.34 -18.49 -10.93
N VAL A 215 7.52 -17.52 -10.52
CA VAL A 215 6.78 -17.59 -9.25
C VAL A 215 5.83 -18.79 -9.25
N LYS A 216 5.11 -19.01 -10.35
CA LYS A 216 4.24 -20.18 -10.53
C LYS A 216 5.01 -21.50 -10.40
N ARG A 217 6.13 -21.64 -11.10
CA ARG A 217 7.00 -22.82 -11.00
C ARG A 217 7.43 -23.06 -9.56
N ASP A 218 7.94 -22.03 -8.88
CA ASP A 218 8.43 -22.14 -7.51
C ASP A 218 7.31 -22.56 -6.53
N LEU A 219 6.10 -22.01 -6.68
CA LEU A 219 4.93 -22.44 -5.90
C LEU A 219 4.63 -23.94 -6.09
N GLN A 220 4.80 -24.46 -7.31
CA GLN A 220 4.57 -25.86 -7.63
C GLN A 220 5.70 -26.76 -7.08
N GLU A 221 6.96 -26.35 -7.21
CA GLU A 221 8.13 -27.07 -6.70
C GLU A 221 8.12 -27.14 -5.17
N PHE A 222 7.81 -26.03 -4.51
CA PHE A 222 7.77 -25.92 -3.05
C PHE A 222 6.40 -26.25 -2.45
N LYS A 223 5.54 -26.98 -3.18
CA LYS A 223 4.18 -27.29 -2.73
C LYS A 223 4.11 -27.96 -1.35
N ALA A 224 5.14 -28.74 -0.99
CA ALA A 224 5.21 -29.44 0.29
C ALA A 224 5.53 -28.50 1.47
N ILE A 225 6.15 -27.35 1.19
CA ILE A 225 6.62 -26.38 2.19
C ILE A 225 5.60 -25.27 2.39
N ILE A 226 4.82 -24.91 1.36
CA ILE A 226 3.84 -23.83 1.39
C ILE A 226 2.45 -24.41 1.73
N PRO A 227 1.96 -24.25 2.98
CA PRO A 227 0.75 -24.91 3.45
C PRO A 227 -0.53 -24.11 3.18
N TYR A 228 -0.40 -22.84 2.79
CA TYR A 228 -1.52 -21.90 2.61
C TYR A 228 -1.81 -21.64 1.13
N ALA A 229 -2.97 -21.05 0.87
CA ALA A 229 -3.42 -20.73 -0.48
C ALA A 229 -2.68 -19.49 -1.02
N VAL A 230 -2.32 -19.54 -2.31
CA VAL A 230 -1.66 -18.42 -3.00
C VAL A 230 -2.39 -18.11 -4.30
N TYR A 231 -2.75 -16.84 -4.51
CA TYR A 231 -3.30 -16.37 -5.77
C TYR A 231 -2.28 -15.50 -6.48
N LEU A 232 -1.85 -15.93 -7.67
CA LEU A 232 -0.85 -15.23 -8.45
C LEU A 232 -1.52 -14.51 -9.62
N VAL A 233 -1.28 -13.21 -9.73
CA VAL A 233 -1.77 -12.35 -10.81
C VAL A 233 -0.60 -11.79 -11.59
N GLY A 234 -0.56 -12.11 -12.87
CA GLY A 234 0.41 -11.62 -13.84
C GLY A 234 -0.09 -10.37 -14.54
N VAL A 235 0.72 -9.32 -14.49
CA VAL A 235 0.45 -8.02 -15.12
C VAL A 235 1.29 -7.88 -16.39
N THR A 236 0.63 -7.60 -17.52
CA THR A 236 1.26 -7.41 -18.84
C THR A 236 1.51 -5.93 -19.14
N PRO A 237 2.50 -5.59 -19.99
CA PRO A 237 2.71 -4.23 -20.47
C PRO A 237 1.50 -3.76 -21.29
N LEU A 238 1.10 -2.49 -21.10
CA LEU A 238 0.01 -1.86 -21.87
C LEU A 238 0.28 -1.80 -23.39
N SER A 239 1.55 -1.96 -23.81
CA SER A 239 1.96 -1.98 -25.21
C SER A 239 1.74 -3.32 -25.92
N ALA A 240 1.30 -4.38 -25.22
CA ALA A 240 1.13 -5.72 -25.81
C ALA A 240 -0.22 -5.95 -26.52
N ASN A 241 -1.15 -4.99 -26.46
CA ASN A 241 -2.48 -5.08 -27.06
C ASN A 241 -2.62 -4.33 -28.40
N GLN A 242 -1.51 -4.05 -29.08
CA GLN A 242 -1.50 -3.48 -30.44
C GLN A 242 -0.76 -4.42 -31.39
N THR A 243 -1.37 -5.55 -31.72
CA THR A 243 -1.09 -6.32 -32.95
C THR A 243 -2.34 -7.05 -33.38
#